data_AF-A0A6B3EZ04-F1
#
_entry.id   AF-A0A6B3EZ04-F1
#
_cell.length_a   1.000
_cell.length_b   1.000
_cell.length_c   1.000
_cell.angle_alpha   90.00
_cell.angle_beta   90.00
_cell.angle_gamma   90.00
#
_symmetry.space_group_name_H-M   'P 1'
#
loop_
_entity.id
_entity.type
_entity.pdbx_description
1 polymer ?
#
loop_
_entity_poly.entity_id
_entity_poly.type
_entity_poly.pdbx_seq_one_letter_code
_entity_poly.pdbx_strand_id
1 'polypeptide(L)'
;EDGASAATRWIVHGREGQDDEPDVFGMAGGLDPYYGLLERVVEETSILDDRSAEAAARSRLRGSNPAPTFIDTSQQTTLAPDAGV
;
A
#
# COMPACT_ATOMS: atom_id res chain seq x y z
N GLU A 1 -13.51 -2.48 -6.35
CA GLU A 1 -12.38 -2.95 -5.53
C GLU A 1 -11.18 -2.09 -5.86
N ASP A 2 -10.63 -1.37 -4.88
CA ASP A 2 -9.57 -0.39 -5.09
C ASP A 2 -8.24 -1.09 -5.42
N GLY A 3 -7.77 -0.95 -6.66
CA GLY A 3 -6.48 -1.50 -7.11
C GLY A 3 -5.26 -0.94 -6.34
N ALA A 4 -5.45 0.04 -5.46
CA ALA A 4 -4.44 0.52 -4.52
C ALA A 4 -4.00 -0.56 -3.52
N SER A 5 -4.86 -1.53 -3.20
CA SER A 5 -4.61 -2.64 -2.26
C SER A 5 -3.75 -3.77 -2.85
N ALA A 6 -3.24 -3.63 -4.07
CA ALA A 6 -2.37 -4.63 -4.71
C ALA A 6 -1.03 -4.04 -5.14
N ALA A 7 -0.77 -2.76 -4.87
CA ALA A 7 0.46 -2.10 -5.31
C ALA A 7 1.67 -2.68 -4.58
N THR A 8 2.59 -3.26 -5.36
CA THR A 8 3.86 -3.83 -4.86
C THR A 8 4.97 -2.78 -4.83
N ARG A 9 4.80 -1.67 -5.57
CA ARG A 9 5.71 -0.52 -5.59
C ARG A 9 4.93 0.80 -5.57
N TRP A 10 5.37 1.73 -4.73
CA TRP A 10 4.88 3.10 -4.68
C TRP A 10 5.98 4.09 -5.00
N ILE A 11 5.63 5.09 -5.78
CA ILE A 11 6.44 6.25 -6.12
C ILE A 11 5.65 7.49 -5.71
N VAL A 12 6.29 8.38 -4.96
CA VAL A 12 5.73 9.64 -4.50
C VAL A 12 6.59 10.77 -5.03
N HIS A 13 5.98 11.66 -5.80
CA HIS A 13 6.58 12.88 -6.31
C HIS A 13 6.13 14.04 -5.43
N GLY A 14 7.08 14.74 -4.83
CA GLY A 14 6.86 15.98 -4.10
C GLY A 14 7.18 17.19 -4.96
N ARG A 15 7.16 18.38 -4.35
CA ARG A 15 7.57 19.63 -4.97
C ARG A 15 8.79 20.18 -4.25
N GLU A 16 9.90 20.37 -4.96
CA GLU A 16 10.97 21.27 -4.52
C GLU A 16 10.88 22.56 -5.33
N GLY A 17 10.84 23.72 -4.66
CA GLY A 17 10.95 25.00 -5.35
C GLY A 17 9.73 25.48 -6.14
N GLN A 18 9.92 26.61 -6.85
CA GLN A 18 8.88 27.35 -7.56
C GLN A 18 8.55 26.79 -8.95
N ASP A 19 9.38 25.90 -9.48
CA ASP A 19 9.17 25.28 -10.79
C ASP A 19 8.08 24.19 -10.73
N ASP A 20 7.52 23.86 -11.89
CA ASP A 20 6.41 22.89 -12.06
C ASP A 20 6.89 21.45 -12.26
N GLU A 21 8.20 21.17 -12.12
CA GLU A 21 8.76 19.82 -12.17
C GLU A 21 8.93 19.24 -10.75
N PRO A 22 8.58 17.95 -10.53
CA PRO A 22 8.78 17.32 -9.24
C PRO A 22 10.26 16.99 -9.03
N ASP A 23 10.97 17.87 -8.33
CA ASP A 23 12.37 17.63 -7.92
C ASP A 23 12.47 16.68 -6.71
N VAL A 24 11.40 16.56 -5.90
CA VAL A 24 11.38 15.68 -4.71
C VAL A 24 10.82 14.32 -5.05
N PHE A 25 11.54 13.26 -4.66
CA PHE A 25 11.21 11.90 -5.05
C PHE A 25 11.36 10.88 -3.91
N GLY A 26 10.39 9.99 -3.78
CA GLY A 26 10.42 8.88 -2.84
C GLY A 26 9.86 7.59 -3.43
N MET A 27 10.48 6.45 -3.10
CA MET A 27 10.08 5.14 -3.59
C MET A 27 10.07 4.11 -2.47
N ALA A 28 9.08 3.21 -2.49
CA ALA A 28 9.05 2.04 -1.62
C ALA A 28 8.47 0.82 -2.35
N GLY A 29 9.00 -0.36 -2.03
CA GLY A 29 8.55 -1.63 -2.60
C GLY A 29 9.34 -2.03 -3.83
N GLY A 30 8.76 -2.88 -4.68
CA GLY A 30 9.44 -3.42 -5.84
C GLY A 30 8.68 -4.59 -6.47
N LEU A 31 9.45 -5.49 -7.08
CA LEU A 31 8.93 -6.71 -7.66
C LEU A 31 8.52 -7.68 -6.54
N ASP A 32 7.23 -8.00 -6.46
CA ASP A 32 6.74 -9.07 -5.59
C ASP A 32 6.96 -10.44 -6.26
N PRO A 33 7.42 -11.47 -5.53
CA PRO A 33 7.70 -12.78 -6.11
C PRO A 33 6.46 -13.51 -6.65
N TYR A 34 5.26 -13.17 -6.18
CA TYR A 34 4.01 -13.80 -6.59
C TYR A 34 3.19 -12.91 -7.53
N TYR A 35 3.06 -11.62 -7.20
CA TYR A 35 2.23 -10.67 -7.95
C TYR A 35 3.00 -9.89 -9.03
N GLY A 36 4.34 -9.98 -9.07
CA GLY A 36 5.15 -9.22 -10.01
C GLY A 36 5.22 -7.74 -9.63
N LEU A 37 5.34 -6.86 -10.64
CA LEU A 37 5.47 -5.42 -10.42
C LEU A 37 4.12 -4.73 -10.66
N LEU A 38 3.51 -4.25 -9.59
CA LEU A 38 2.30 -3.43 -9.62
C LEU A 38 2.65 -2.05 -9.05
N GLU A 39 2.96 -1.12 -9.95
CA GLU A 39 3.46 0.21 -9.61
C GLU A 39 2.34 1.25 -9.53
N ARG A 40 2.44 2.13 -8.53
CA ARG A 40 1.58 3.31 -8.37
C ARG A 40 2.43 4.55 -8.19
N VAL A 41 2.10 5.59 -8.95
CA VAL A 41 2.72 6.92 -8.86
C VAL A 41 1.69 7.91 -8.31
N VAL A 42 2.10 8.72 -7.34
CA VAL A 42 1.27 9.79 -6.76
C VAL A 42 2.08 11.06 -6.67
N GLU A 43 1.45 12.18 -6.99
CA GLU A 43 1.98 13.51 -6.79
C GLU A 43 1.39 14.12 -5.53
N GLU A 44 2.23 14.66 -4.66
CA GLU A 44 1.86 15.25 -3.37
C GLU A 44 2.68 16.53 -3.14
N THR A 45 2.14 17.66 -3.59
CA THR A 45 2.81 18.98 -3.56
C THR A 45 3.13 19.52 -2.17
N SER A 46 2.57 18.91 -1.12
CA SER A 46 2.90 19.22 0.28
C SER A 46 4.20 18.58 0.76
N ILE A 47 4.76 17.62 0.03
CA ILE A 47 6.04 16.99 0.35
C ILE A 47 7.15 17.80 -0.29
N LEU A 48 8.05 18.32 0.55
CA LEU A 48 9.10 19.28 0.14
C LEU A 48 10.51 18.72 0.25
N ASP A 49 10.66 17.45 0.65
CA ASP A 49 11.96 16.82 0.81
C ASP A 49 11.87 15.30 0.54
N ASP A 50 12.97 14.72 0.06
CA ASP A 50 13.04 13.30 -0.33
C ASP A 50 12.78 12.34 0.84
N ARG A 51 13.16 12.71 2.06
CA ARG A 51 12.94 11.83 3.23
C ARG A 51 11.46 11.72 3.54
N SER A 52 10.74 12.83 3.47
CA SER A 52 9.29 12.86 3.59
C SER A 52 8.61 12.09 2.45
N ALA A 53 9.11 12.20 1.22
CA ALA A 53 8.62 11.44 0.07
C ALA A 53 8.81 9.92 0.26
N GLU A 54 9.97 9.49 0.74
CA GLU A 54 10.27 8.09 1.00
C GLU A 54 9.40 7.55 2.15
N ALA A 55 9.24 8.32 3.22
CA ALA A 55 8.35 7.96 4.34
C ALA A 55 6.90 7.79 3.87
N ALA A 56 6.43 8.69 3.00
CA ALA A 56 5.10 8.65 2.41
C ALA A 56 4.91 7.42 1.51
N ALA A 57 5.90 7.09 0.67
CA ALA A 57 5.88 5.89 -0.17
C ALA A 57 5.83 4.61 0.69
N ARG A 58 6.64 4.53 1.76
CA ARG A 58 6.65 3.40 2.70
C ARG A 58 5.32 3.24 3.44
N SER A 59 4.70 4.36 3.85
CA SER A 59 3.39 4.35 4.51
C SER A 59 2.31 3.76 3.59
N ARG A 60 2.29 4.20 2.33
CA ARG A 60 1.35 3.72 1.30
C ARG A 60 1.54 2.23 0.99
N LEU A 61 2.79 1.78 0.84
CA LEU A 61 3.10 0.36 0.64
C LEU A 61 2.57 -0.52 1.78
N ARG A 62 2.68 -0.07 3.04
CA ARG A 62 2.15 -0.79 4.19
C ARG A 62 0.63 -0.87 4.17
N GLY A 63 -0.05 0.17 3.68
CA GLY A 63 -1.49 0.17 3.47
C GLY A 63 -1.93 -0.76 2.33
N SER A 64 -1.09 -0.90 1.29
CA SER A 64 -1.37 -1.79 0.14
C SER A 64 -1.23 -3.27 0.45
N ASN A 65 -0.38 -3.65 1.41
CA ASN A 65 -0.23 -5.04 1.85
C ASN A 65 -0.70 -5.19 3.31
N PRO A 66 -2.01 -5.21 3.58
CA PRO A 66 -2.50 -5.44 4.92
C PRO A 66 -1.96 -6.77 5.45
N ALA A 67 -1.53 -6.77 6.72
CA ALA A 67 -1.07 -7.99 7.36
C ALA A 67 -2.16 -9.07 7.29
N PRO A 68 -1.82 -10.35 7.08
CA PRO A 68 -2.80 -11.41 7.02
C PRO A 68 -3.61 -11.42 8.31
N THR A 69 -4.93 -11.26 8.20
CA THR A 69 -5.84 -11.43 9.33
C THR A 69 -5.88 -12.90 9.69
N PHE A 70 -5.28 -13.26 10.83
CA PHE A 70 -5.42 -14.60 11.37
C PHE A 70 -6.85 -14.76 11.92
N ILE A 71 -7.68 -15.55 11.24
CA ILE A 71 -8.97 -15.96 11.76
C ILE A 71 -8.73 -17.21 12.62
N ASP A 72 -8.88 -17.06 13.94
CA ASP A 72 -8.87 -18.20 14.84
C ASP A 72 -10.16 -19.02 14.63
N THR A 73 -10.05 -20.10 13.86
CA THR A 73 -11.14 -21.09 13.68
C THR A 73 -11.22 -22.08 14.84
N SER A 74 -10.43 -21.89 15.90
CA SER A 74 -10.32 -22.77 17.06
C SER A 74 -11.54 -22.66 17.98
N GLN A 75 -12.32 -21.58 17.85
CA GLN A 75 -13.65 -21.52 18.41
C GLN A 75 -14.56 -22.45 17.61
N GLN A 76 -14.70 -23.67 18.12
CA GLN A 76 -15.65 -24.68 17.67
C GLN A 76 -17.01 -23.99 17.45
N THR A 77 -17.34 -23.71 16.18
CA THR A 77 -18.72 -23.49 15.79
C THR A 77 -19.39 -24.84 15.98
N THR A 78 -19.99 -25.05 17.15
CA THR A 78 -20.98 -26.11 17.33
C THR A 78 -22.16 -25.71 16.46
N LEU A 79 -22.19 -26.19 15.22
CA LEU A 79 -23.39 -26.17 14.42
C LEU A 79 -24.43 -26.99 15.17
N ALA A 80 -25.45 -26.32 15.71
CA ALA A 80 -26.60 -27.01 16.26
C ALA A 80 -27.22 -27.87 15.14
N PRO A 81 -27.64 -29.12 15.42
CA PRO A 81 -28.13 -30.07 14.41
C PRO A 81 -29.47 -29.66 13.75
N ASP A 82 -29.97 -28.45 14.00
CA ASP A 82 -31.27 -27.96 13.54
C ASP A 82 -31.18 -27.02 12.32
N ALA A 83 -30.01 -26.92 11.67
CA ALA A 83 -29.92 -26.23 10.38
C ALA A 83 -30.62 -27.08 9.30
N GLY A 84 -31.93 -26.87 9.16
CA GLY A 84 -32.77 -27.51 8.15
C GLY A 84 -32.22 -27.33 6.74
N VAL A 85 -32.15 -28.44 6.02
CA VAL A 85 -31.87 -28.53 4.58
C VAL A 85 -33.01 -27.98 3.73
#